data_AF-A0A117S6L1-F1
#
_entry.id   AF-A0A117S6L1-F1
#
_cell.length_a   1.000
_cell.length_b   1.000
_cell.length_c   1.000
_cell.angle_alpha   90.00
_cell.angle_beta   90.00
_cell.angle_gamma   90.00
#
_symmetry.space_group_name_H-M   'P 1'
#
loop_
_entity.id
_entity.type
_entity.pdbx_description
1 polymer ?
#
loop_
_entity_poly.entity_id
_entity_poly.type
_entity_poly.pdbx_seq_one_letter_code
_entity_poly.pdbx_strand_id
1 'polypeptide(L)'
;MKSLPQFVRRAPFVFYAIAVIVGIWRFYNDYATATASMLYAEDGGPFIMLARSTALYWGVVEAAYLLGSGVMIHVLIAIYDKIGSKAE
;
A
#
# COMPACT_ATOMS: atom_id res chain seq x y z
N MET A 1 -24.19 22.25 -3.61
CA MET A 1 -23.41 21.56 -4.69
C MET A 1 -23.98 20.16 -4.90
N LYS A 2 -23.87 19.54 -6.10
CA LYS A 2 -24.33 18.14 -6.27
C LYS A 2 -23.46 17.19 -5.44
N SER A 3 -24.07 16.24 -4.74
CA SER A 3 -23.33 15.25 -3.95
C SER A 3 -22.37 14.45 -4.82
N LEU A 4 -21.15 14.21 -4.34
CA LEU A 4 -20.20 13.32 -5.01
C LEU A 4 -20.81 11.92 -5.23
N PRO A 5 -20.55 11.28 -6.39
CA PRO A 5 -21.01 9.91 -6.66
C PRO A 5 -20.53 8.93 -5.57
N GLN A 6 -21.39 7.96 -5.21
CA GLN A 6 -21.05 6.98 -4.18
C GLN A 6 -19.77 6.19 -4.48
N PHE A 7 -19.46 5.95 -5.75
CA PHE A 7 -18.20 5.31 -6.16
C PHE A 7 -16.96 6.08 -5.69
N VAL A 8 -16.97 7.41 -5.82
CA VAL A 8 -15.84 8.26 -5.41
C VAL A 8 -15.72 8.27 -3.88
N ARG A 9 -16.85 8.30 -3.16
CA ARG A 9 -16.86 8.23 -1.69
C ARG A 9 -16.30 6.92 -1.14
N ARG A 10 -16.41 5.82 -1.90
CA ARG A 10 -15.88 4.51 -1.51
C ARG A 10 -14.44 4.26 -1.96
N ALA A 11 -13.91 5.07 -2.87
CA ALA A 11 -12.56 4.91 -3.42
C ALA A 11 -11.46 4.78 -2.34
N PRO A 12 -11.44 5.59 -1.25
CA PRO A 12 -10.41 5.44 -0.20
C PRO A 12 -10.33 4.01 0.37
N PHE A 13 -11.47 3.37 0.62
CA PHE A 13 -11.51 2.02 1.17
C PHE A 13 -10.99 0.97 0.19
N VAL A 14 -11.21 1.19 -1.11
CA VAL A 14 -10.63 0.33 -2.16
C VAL A 14 -9.11 0.44 -2.17
N PHE A 15 -8.57 1.66 -2.08
CA PHE A 15 -7.12 1.86 -1.97
C PHE A 15 -6.53 1.22 -0.71
N TYR A 16 -7.22 1.31 0.43
CA TYR A 16 -6.79 0.63 1.66
C TYR A 16 -6.80 -0.89 1.53
N ALA A 17 -7.85 -1.46 0.93
CA ALA A 17 -7.93 -2.91 0.70
C ALA A 17 -6.82 -3.38 -0.25
N ILE A 18 -6.59 -2.64 -1.35
CA ILE A 18 -5.52 -2.95 -2.31
C ILE A 18 -4.15 -2.83 -1.62
N ALA A 19 -3.91 -1.81 -0.80
CA ALA A 19 -2.65 -1.64 -0.08
C ALA A 19 -2.31 -2.84 0.80
N VAL A 20 -3.30 -3.38 1.53
CA VAL A 20 -3.12 -4.57 2.36
C VAL A 20 -2.84 -5.81 1.50
N ILE A 21 -3.64 -6.03 0.45
CA ILE A 21 -3.50 -7.19 -0.43
C ILE A 21 -2.13 -7.18 -1.12
N VAL A 22 -1.74 -6.05 -1.71
CA VAL A 22 -0.47 -5.89 -2.43
C VAL A 22 0.70 -5.97 -1.46
N GLY A 23 0.61 -5.35 -0.29
CA GLY A 23 1.65 -5.43 0.75
C GLY A 23 1.92 -6.86 1.20
N ILE A 24 0.87 -7.64 1.50
CA ILE A 24 0.99 -9.06 1.89
C ILE A 24 1.53 -9.89 0.73
N TRP A 25 0.98 -9.70 -0.48
CA TRP A 25 1.39 -10.43 -1.68
C TRP A 25 2.86 -10.22 -2.00
N ARG A 26 3.35 -8.97 -1.93
CA ARG A 26 4.73 -8.62 -2.22
C ARG A 26 5.68 -9.17 -1.17
N PHE A 27 5.32 -9.02 0.11
CA PHE A 27 6.08 -9.64 1.20
C PHE A 27 6.22 -11.15 1.02
N TYR A 28 5.12 -11.84 0.69
CA TYR A 28 5.14 -13.28 0.45
C TYR A 28 6.02 -13.67 -0.75
N ASN A 29 5.89 -13.00 -1.88
CA ASN A 29 6.69 -13.29 -3.08
C ASN A 29 8.17 -13.02 -2.86
N ASP A 30 8.53 -11.91 -2.22
CA ASP A 30 9.92 -11.58 -2.00
C ASP A 30 10.54 -12.52 -0.95
N TYR A 31 9.79 -12.92 0.07
CA TYR A 31 10.23 -13.93 1.04
C TYR A 31 10.43 -15.31 0.39
N ALA A 32 9.50 -15.73 -0.48
CA ALA A 32 9.60 -16.97 -1.25
C ALA A 32 10.81 -16.94 -2.20
N THR A 33 11.04 -15.81 -2.88
CA THR A 33 12.18 -15.61 -3.79
C THR A 33 13.50 -15.66 -3.03
N ALA A 34 13.59 -14.99 -1.88
CA ALA A 34 14.76 -15.05 -1.02
C ALA A 34 15.01 -16.48 -0.53
N THR A 35 13.97 -17.22 -0.16
CA THR A 35 14.06 -18.61 0.30
C THR A 35 14.47 -19.57 -0.82
N ALA A 36 13.93 -19.41 -2.03
CA ALA A 36 14.34 -20.20 -3.20
C ALA A 36 15.79 -19.94 -3.58
N SER A 37 16.28 -18.71 -3.37
CA SER A 37 17.68 -18.34 -3.62
C SER A 37 18.66 -18.94 -2.59
N MET A 38 18.18 -19.37 -1.42
CA MET A 38 19.01 -20.07 -0.41
C MET A 38 19.43 -21.46 -0.86
N LEU A 39 18.75 -22.08 -1.84
CA LEU A 39 19.18 -23.38 -2.38
C LEU A 39 20.55 -23.33 -3.07
N TYR A 40 21.01 -22.14 -3.46
CA TYR A 40 22.23 -21.95 -4.26
C TYR A 40 23.28 -21.07 -3.56
N ALA A 41 23.04 -20.63 -2.32
CA ALA A 41 23.92 -19.76 -1.56
C ALA A 41 24.15 -20.34 -0.15
N GLU A 42 25.30 -20.03 0.48
CA GLU A 42 25.54 -20.43 1.87
C GLU A 42 24.41 -19.95 2.77
N ASP A 43 23.73 -20.90 3.42
CA ASP A 43 22.56 -20.63 4.24
C ASP A 43 22.94 -19.65 5.37
N GLY A 44 22.23 -18.52 5.45
CA GLY A 44 22.51 -17.47 6.44
C GLY A 44 23.62 -16.46 6.09
N GLY A 45 24.17 -16.47 4.87
CA GLY A 45 25.14 -15.46 4.43
C GLY A 45 24.60 -14.02 4.44
N PRO A 46 25.45 -12.99 4.62
CA PRO A 46 25.04 -11.58 4.75
C PRO A 46 24.26 -11.05 3.53
N PHE A 47 24.51 -11.60 2.34
CA PHE A 47 23.77 -11.26 1.12
C PHE A 47 22.30 -11.70 1.17
N ILE A 48 21.98 -12.82 1.83
CA ILE A 48 20.61 -13.30 1.99
C ILE A 48 19.83 -12.46 3.01
N MET A 49 20.48 -12.08 4.12
CA MET A 49 19.89 -11.14 5.08
C MET A 49 19.59 -9.78 4.43
N LEU A 50 20.51 -9.28 3.59
CA LEU A 50 20.30 -8.04 2.86
C LEU A 50 19.12 -8.16 1.89
N ALA A 51 19.03 -9.25 1.12
CA ALA A 51 17.94 -9.49 0.17
C ALA A 51 16.57 -9.57 0.86
N ARG A 52 16.47 -10.23 2.01
CA ARG A 52 15.24 -10.28 2.82
C ARG A 52 14.86 -8.91 3.40
N SER A 53 15.85 -8.10 3.77
CA SER A 53 15.62 -6.77 4.33
C SER A 53 15.17 -5.77 3.28
N THR A 54 15.75 -5.80 2.08
CA THR A 54 15.33 -4.95 0.96
C THR A 54 13.93 -5.31 0.47
N ALA A 55 13.62 -6.59 0.38
CA ALA A 55 12.27 -7.11 0.12
C ALA A 55 11.22 -6.54 1.08
N LEU A 56 11.48 -6.68 2.39
CA LEU A 56 10.63 -6.12 3.45
C LEU A 56 10.46 -4.60 3.29
N TYR A 57 11.56 -3.88 3.09
CA TYR A 57 11.54 -2.44 2.91
C TYR A 57 10.66 -2.03 1.72
N TRP A 58 10.85 -2.65 0.56
CA TRP A 58 10.07 -2.32 -0.64
C TRP A 58 8.58 -2.67 -0.50
N GLY A 59 8.25 -3.79 0.13
CA GLY A 59 6.86 -4.16 0.43
C GLY A 59 6.18 -3.12 1.35
N VAL A 60 6.89 -2.66 2.40
CA VAL A 60 6.38 -1.63 3.31
C VAL A 60 6.23 -0.29 2.61
N VAL A 61 7.21 0.13 1.82
CA VAL A 61 7.17 1.41 1.08
C VAL A 61 6.00 1.43 0.11
N GLU A 62 5.78 0.36 -0.66
CA GLU A 62 4.68 0.31 -1.61
C GLU A 62 3.31 0.30 -0.92
N ALA A 63 3.17 -0.46 0.18
CA ALA A 63 1.96 -0.42 1.00
C ALA A 63 1.71 1.00 1.55
N ALA A 64 2.76 1.69 2.02
CA ALA A 64 2.65 3.05 2.51
C ALA A 64 2.22 4.04 1.42
N TYR A 65 2.71 3.91 0.19
CA TYR A 65 2.28 4.74 -0.94
C TYR A 65 0.79 4.52 -1.30
N LEU A 66 0.32 3.28 -1.30
CA LEU A 66 -1.07 2.95 -1.58
C LEU A 66 -2.01 3.44 -0.46
N LEU A 67 -1.61 3.26 0.80
CA LEU A 67 -2.32 3.83 1.95
C LEU A 67 -2.36 5.36 1.88
N GLY A 68 -1.23 6.00 1.59
CA GLY A 68 -1.13 7.45 1.42
C GLY A 68 -2.05 7.97 0.32
N SER A 69 -2.18 7.23 -0.79
CA SER A 69 -3.12 7.56 -1.86
C SER A 69 -4.58 7.51 -1.38
N GLY A 70 -4.96 6.48 -0.61
CA GLY A 70 -6.29 6.38 -0.01
C GLY A 70 -6.59 7.53 0.98
N VAL A 71 -5.61 7.87 1.83
CA VAL A 71 -5.71 8.99 2.79
C VAL A 71 -5.90 10.31 2.06
N MET A 72 -5.11 10.56 1.02
CA MET A 72 -5.22 11.78 0.21
C MET A 72 -6.62 11.95 -0.37
N ILE A 73 -7.20 10.90 -0.95
CA ILE A 73 -8.56 10.94 -1.50
C ILE A 73 -9.58 11.21 -0.39
N HIS A 74 -9.41 10.60 0.79
CA HIS A 74 -10.27 10.83 1.94
C HIS A 74 -10.25 12.30 2.39
N VAL A 75 -9.06 12.91 2.44
CA VAL A 75 -8.88 14.33 2.79
C VAL A 75 -9.51 15.23 1.73
N LEU A 76 -9.33 14.94 0.44
CA LEU A 76 -9.93 15.70 -0.66
C LEU A 76 -11.45 15.67 -0.61
N ILE A 77 -12.06 14.52 -0.28
CA ILE A 77 -13.51 14.40 -0.08
C ILE A 77 -13.95 15.26 1.10
N ALA A 78 -13.22 15.23 2.23
CA ALA A 78 -13.54 16.05 3.39
C ALA A 78 -13.45 17.56 3.10
N ILE A 79 -12.45 17.98 2.32
CA ILE A 79 -12.32 19.37 1.86
C ILE A 79 -13.50 19.74 0.96
N TYR A 80 -13.86 18.89 -0.01
CA TYR A 80 -15.00 19.10 -0.89
C TYR A 80 -16.30 19.27 -0.10
N ASP A 81 -16.57 18.35 0.84
CA ASP A 81 -17.77 18.38 1.67
C ASP A 81 -17.80 19.66 2.54
N LYS A 82 -16.67 20.11 3.09
CA LYS A 82 -16.56 21.35 3.89
C LYS A 82 -16.75 22.63 3.06
N ILE A 83 -16.34 22.65 1.79
CA ILE A 83 -16.58 23.80 0.89
C ILE A 83 -18.06 23.79 0.45
N GLY A 84 -18.60 22.61 0.12
CA GLY A 84 -19.99 22.43 -0.24
C GLY A 84 -20.95 22.84 0.88
N SER A 85 -20.63 22.54 2.13
CA SER A 85 -21.45 22.88 3.30
C SER A 85 -21.40 24.35 3.71
N LYS A 86 -20.45 25.13 3.19
CA LYS A 86 -20.35 26.59 3.43
C LYS A 86 -21.07 27.42 2.38
N ALA A 87 -21.50 26.78 1.30
CA ALA A 87 -22.22 27.41 0.18
C ALA A 87 -23.75 27.29 0.31
N GLU A 88 -24.23 26.65 1.38
CA GLU A 88 -25.62 26.63 1.86
C GLU A 88 -25.70 27.47 3.14
#